data_AF-A0A8B7JL83-F1
#
_entry.id   AF-A0A8B7JL83-F1
#
_cell.length_a   1.000
_cell.length_b   1.000
_cell.length_c   1.000
_cell.angle_alpha   90.00
_cell.angle_beta   90.00
_cell.angle_gamma   90.00
#
_symmetry.space_group_name_H-M   'P 1'
#
loop_
_entity.id
_entity.type
_entity.pdbx_description
1 polymer ?
#
loop_
_entity_poly.entity_id
_entity_poly.type
_entity_poly.pdbx_seq_one_letter_code
_entity_poly.pdbx_strand_id
1 'polypeptide(L)'
;MQDGVHTDLCEAAAAKGLPLRTYPYQALLSPGPPQPRVPVPPGLRLAPVSPAHVPLLNATWGFGGNVLSRRFLASLVQDFPSACLLDPRGRPVSWSLVDPLGCISHGYTVPAWRGQGLSGLTLGALGRVLHARGYPIYCGVLPDNTPSLRAVRAAGFLPQPSTLYMLVVTPGTTPAPRQ
;
A
#
# COMPACT_ATOMS: atom_id res chain seq x y z
N MET A 1 13.51 16.94 0.55
CA MET A 1 13.15 16.75 1.98
C MET A 1 13.88 17.85 2.72
N GLN A 2 13.25 18.59 3.64
CA GLN A 2 14.05 19.44 4.52
C GLN A 2 14.93 18.49 5.35
N ASP A 3 16.24 18.58 5.15
CA ASP A 3 17.20 17.80 5.92
C ASP A 3 16.93 18.02 7.41
N GLY A 4 16.85 16.94 8.19
CA GLY A 4 16.68 17.00 9.65
C GLY A 4 15.29 16.73 10.21
N VAL A 5 14.18 16.92 9.46
CA VAL A 5 12.81 16.78 10.02
C VAL A 5 12.56 15.40 10.66
N HIS A 6 13.08 14.33 10.06
CA HIS A 6 12.99 12.99 10.63
C HIS A 6 13.71 12.91 11.99
N THR A 7 14.92 13.48 12.08
CA THR A 7 15.73 13.50 13.29
C THR A 7 15.04 14.34 14.37
N ASP A 8 14.57 15.53 14.04
CA ASP A 8 13.87 16.42 14.97
C ASP A 8 12.61 15.76 15.56
N LEU A 9 11.85 15.03 14.73
CA LEU A 9 10.66 14.29 15.20
C LEU A 9 11.04 13.10 16.09
N CYS A 10 12.14 12.41 15.79
CA CYS A 10 12.66 11.34 16.66
C CYS A 10 13.08 11.90 18.02
N GLU A 11 13.83 13.00 18.04
CA GLU A 11 14.27 13.67 19.26
C GLU A 11 13.09 14.18 20.08
N ALA A 12 12.12 14.82 19.44
CA ALA A 12 10.91 15.31 20.10
C ALA A 12 10.06 14.18 20.71
N ALA A 13 9.95 13.03 20.02
CA ALA A 13 9.25 11.86 20.56
C ALA A 13 9.98 11.25 21.77
N ALA A 14 11.31 11.14 21.68
CA ALA A 14 12.16 10.65 22.77
C ALA A 14 12.09 11.55 24.01
N ALA A 15 12.17 12.87 23.82
CA ALA A 15 12.03 13.86 24.90
C ALA A 15 10.68 13.78 25.63
N LYS A 16 9.64 13.31 24.93
CA LYS A 16 8.29 13.14 25.49
C LYS A 16 8.02 11.70 25.99
N GLY A 17 8.99 10.80 25.92
CA GLY A 17 8.82 9.39 26.28
C GLY A 17 7.77 8.66 25.42
N LEU A 18 7.53 9.12 24.19
CA LEU A 18 6.53 8.54 23.29
C LEU A 18 7.17 7.46 22.41
N PRO A 19 6.65 6.22 22.42
CA PRO A 19 7.12 5.19 21.51
C PRO A 19 6.90 5.61 20.05
N LEU A 20 8.00 5.76 19.31
CA LEU A 20 8.01 6.07 17.89
C LEU A 20 8.55 4.88 17.10
N ARG A 21 7.83 4.47 16.05
CA ARG A 21 8.31 3.53 15.04
C ARG A 21 8.47 4.25 13.71
N THR A 22 9.61 4.01 13.06
CA THR A 22 9.92 4.62 11.77
C THR A 22 9.95 3.55 10.67
N TYR A 23 9.35 3.88 9.54
CA TYR A 23 9.27 3.00 8.38
C TYR A 23 9.85 3.74 7.17
N PRO A 24 11.12 3.49 6.82
CA PRO A 24 11.80 4.17 5.72
C PRO A 24 11.45 3.49 4.40
N TYR A 25 10.37 3.89 3.74
CA TYR A 25 10.00 3.34 2.45
C TYR A 25 10.92 3.86 1.34
N GLN A 26 11.48 2.96 0.55
CA GLN A 26 12.09 3.31 -0.73
C GLN A 26 10.98 3.82 -1.66
N ALA A 27 11.09 5.08 -2.10
CA ALA A 27 10.17 5.61 -3.09
C ALA A 27 10.50 5.02 -4.47
N LEU A 28 9.48 4.60 -5.21
CA LEU A 28 9.59 4.18 -6.60
C LEU A 28 8.52 4.87 -7.46
N LEU A 29 8.88 5.28 -8.67
CA LEU A 29 8.02 5.99 -9.61
C LEU A 29 8.04 5.26 -10.96
N SER A 30 6.88 5.13 -11.59
CA SER A 30 6.79 4.62 -12.96
C SER A 30 6.62 5.78 -13.94
N PRO A 31 7.45 5.87 -15.00
CA PRO A 31 7.37 6.96 -15.99
C PRO A 31 6.16 6.84 -16.92
N GLY A 32 5.45 5.71 -16.90
CA GLY A 32 4.24 5.47 -17.67
C GLY A 32 3.41 4.35 -17.04
N PRO A 33 2.34 3.89 -17.70
CA PRO A 33 1.54 2.78 -17.20
C PRO A 33 2.40 1.53 -16.95
N PRO A 34 2.36 0.93 -15.74
CA PRO A 34 3.14 -0.27 -15.44
C PRO A 34 2.75 -1.42 -16.38
N GLN A 35 3.75 -2.18 -16.80
CA GLN A 35 3.57 -3.26 -17.76
C GLN A 35 3.61 -4.62 -17.05
N PRO A 36 2.48 -5.34 -16.95
CA PRO A 36 2.51 -6.69 -16.43
C PRO A 36 3.30 -7.61 -17.35
N ARG A 37 4.14 -8.48 -16.77
CA ARG A 37 4.96 -9.46 -17.51
C ARG A 37 4.24 -10.76 -17.84
N VAL A 38 3.01 -10.91 -17.35
CA VAL A 38 2.19 -12.11 -17.51
C VAL A 38 0.79 -11.69 -17.98
N PRO A 39 0.09 -12.52 -18.76
CA PRO A 39 -1.32 -12.33 -19.02
C PRO A 39 -2.14 -12.58 -17.75
N VAL A 40 -3.41 -12.17 -17.73
CA VAL A 40 -4.34 -12.56 -16.68
C VAL A 40 -4.56 -14.08 -16.76
N PRO A 41 -4.25 -14.85 -15.69
CA PRO A 41 -4.44 -16.30 -15.72
C PRO A 41 -5.90 -16.70 -15.98
N PRO A 42 -6.15 -17.83 -16.67
CA PRO A 42 -7.50 -18.35 -16.86
C PRO A 42 -8.26 -18.48 -15.54
N GLY A 43 -9.53 -18.08 -15.54
CA GLY A 43 -10.39 -18.10 -14.35
C GLY A 43 -10.17 -16.94 -13.37
N LEU A 44 -9.12 -16.13 -13.54
CA LEU A 44 -8.99 -14.86 -12.84
C LEU A 44 -9.58 -13.71 -13.65
N ARG A 45 -10.11 -12.71 -12.97
CA ARG A 45 -10.65 -11.49 -13.60
C ARG A 45 -10.17 -10.23 -12.89
N LEU A 46 -9.75 -9.23 -13.66
CA LEU A 46 -9.47 -7.89 -13.13
C LEU A 46 -10.78 -7.16 -12.79
N ALA A 47 -10.82 -6.53 -11.62
CA ALA A 47 -11.93 -5.70 -11.17
C ALA A 47 -11.45 -4.64 -10.17
N PRO A 48 -12.20 -3.57 -9.91
CA PRO A 48 -11.99 -2.73 -8.72
C PRO A 48 -12.18 -3.55 -7.44
N VAL A 49 -11.56 -3.12 -6.34
CA VAL A 49 -11.86 -3.68 -5.02
C VAL A 49 -13.28 -3.28 -4.62
N SER A 50 -14.05 -4.23 -4.09
CA SER A 50 -15.40 -3.99 -3.59
C SER A 50 -15.39 -3.69 -2.08
N PRO A 51 -16.35 -2.90 -1.55
CA PRO A 51 -16.55 -2.77 -0.10
C PRO A 51 -16.70 -4.12 0.63
N ALA A 52 -17.24 -5.15 -0.04
CA ALA A 52 -17.35 -6.50 0.51
C ALA A 52 -15.98 -7.15 0.79
N HIS A 53 -14.90 -6.67 0.18
CA HIS A 53 -13.54 -7.19 0.37
C HIS A 53 -12.80 -6.56 1.55
N VAL A 54 -13.28 -5.42 2.08
CA VAL A 54 -12.64 -4.69 3.17
C VAL A 54 -12.31 -5.57 4.39
N PRO A 55 -13.15 -6.51 4.85
CA PRO A 55 -12.80 -7.40 5.95
C PRO A 55 -11.50 -8.19 5.70
N LEU A 56 -11.29 -8.69 4.48
CA LEU A 56 -10.07 -9.40 4.11
C LEU A 56 -8.87 -8.46 4.11
N LEU A 57 -8.99 -7.29 3.47
CA LEU A 57 -7.92 -6.29 3.43
C LEU A 57 -7.48 -5.92 4.86
N ASN A 58 -8.46 -5.68 5.74
CA ASN A 58 -8.22 -5.34 7.14
C ASN A 58 -7.55 -6.48 7.92
N ALA A 59 -7.86 -7.74 7.62
CA ALA A 59 -7.24 -8.89 8.28
C ALA A 59 -5.79 -9.14 7.79
N THR A 60 -5.48 -8.75 6.55
CA THR A 60 -4.15 -8.96 5.95
C THR A 60 -3.16 -7.82 6.17
N TRP A 61 -3.63 -6.62 6.48
CA TRP A 61 -2.79 -5.46 6.71
C TRP A 61 -2.13 -5.52 8.09
N GLY A 62 -0.81 -5.29 8.18
CA GLY A 62 -0.06 -5.35 9.44
C GLY A 62 -0.49 -4.35 10.51
N PHE A 63 -1.10 -3.23 10.12
CA PHE A 63 -1.73 -2.26 11.05
C PHE A 63 -3.26 -2.42 11.12
N GLY A 64 -3.78 -3.47 10.47
CA GLY A 64 -5.19 -3.77 10.39
C GLY A 64 -5.75 -4.41 11.66
N GLY A 65 -6.85 -5.12 11.51
CA GLY A 65 -7.47 -5.91 12.58
C GLY A 65 -8.32 -5.12 13.58
N ASN A 66 -8.52 -3.81 13.39
CA ASN A 66 -9.35 -2.99 14.28
C ASN A 66 -10.45 -2.21 13.52
N VAL A 67 -11.33 -1.53 14.27
CA VAL A 67 -12.46 -0.78 13.71
C VAL A 67 -11.99 0.45 12.93
N LEU A 68 -10.96 1.14 13.40
CA LEU A 68 -10.42 2.33 12.74
C LEU A 68 -9.75 1.98 11.43
N SER A 69 -8.91 0.94 11.42
CA SER A 69 -8.27 0.44 10.19
C SER A 69 -9.30 -0.06 9.18
N ARG A 70 -10.39 -0.70 9.64
CA ARG A 70 -11.49 -1.12 8.76
C ARG A 70 -12.21 0.08 8.13
N ARG A 71 -12.52 1.12 8.93
CA ARG A 71 -13.15 2.35 8.43
C ARG A 71 -12.25 3.06 7.43
N PHE A 72 -10.96 3.18 7.75
CA PHE A 72 -9.97 3.76 6.85
C PHE A 72 -9.92 3.05 5.50
N LEU A 73 -9.78 1.72 5.50
CA LEU A 73 -9.78 0.93 4.25
C LEU A 73 -11.10 1.02 3.49
N ALA A 74 -12.24 1.13 4.18
CA ALA A 74 -13.53 1.34 3.54
C ALA A 74 -13.59 2.67 2.79
N SER A 75 -13.10 3.76 3.39
CA SER A 75 -12.97 5.06 2.72
C SER A 75 -12.04 4.97 1.51
N LEU A 76 -10.89 4.29 1.61
CA LEU A 76 -10.00 4.12 0.46
C LEU A 76 -10.69 3.41 -0.71
N VAL A 77 -11.41 2.33 -0.42
CA VAL A 77 -12.12 1.54 -1.44
C VAL A 77 -13.28 2.32 -2.07
N GLN A 78 -13.93 3.19 -1.30
CA GLN A 78 -15.06 3.99 -1.77
C GLN A 78 -14.60 5.19 -2.63
N ASP A 79 -13.56 5.89 -2.18
CA ASP A 79 -13.25 7.23 -2.69
C ASP A 79 -12.10 7.24 -3.71
N PHE A 80 -11.28 6.18 -3.76
CA PHE A 80 -10.09 6.12 -4.61
C PHE A 80 -10.11 4.94 -5.60
N PRO A 81 -9.44 5.07 -6.77
CA PRO A 81 -9.33 3.96 -7.70
C PRO A 81 -8.53 2.81 -7.07
N SER A 82 -8.92 1.59 -7.43
CA SER A 82 -8.28 0.36 -6.97
C SER A 82 -8.31 -0.70 -8.06
N ALA A 83 -7.48 -1.73 -7.91
CA ALA A 83 -7.51 -2.89 -8.79
C ALA A 83 -7.26 -4.16 -7.99
N CYS A 84 -7.97 -5.23 -8.33
CA CYS A 84 -7.79 -6.57 -7.81
C CYS A 84 -7.97 -7.63 -8.88
N LEU A 85 -7.43 -8.82 -8.61
CA LEU A 85 -7.73 -10.04 -9.32
C LEU A 85 -8.69 -10.87 -8.49
N LEU A 86 -9.83 -11.23 -9.06
CA LEU A 86 -10.84 -12.08 -8.44
C LEU A 86 -10.73 -13.50 -8.96
N ASP A 87 -10.87 -14.47 -8.06
CA ASP A 87 -11.08 -15.88 -8.40
C ASP A 87 -12.51 -16.13 -8.94
N PRO A 88 -12.82 -17.33 -9.44
CA PRO A 88 -14.17 -17.67 -9.93
C PRO A 88 -15.28 -17.51 -8.90
N ARG A 89 -14.95 -17.49 -7.60
CA ARG A 89 -15.89 -17.28 -6.49
C ARG A 89 -16.00 -15.80 -6.08
N GLY A 90 -15.36 -14.89 -6.82
CA GLY A 90 -15.39 -13.45 -6.54
C GLY A 90 -14.49 -13.02 -5.37
N ARG A 91 -13.57 -13.88 -4.92
CA ARG A 91 -12.63 -13.56 -3.83
C ARG A 91 -11.36 -12.93 -4.40
N PRO A 92 -10.88 -11.80 -3.86
CA PRO A 92 -9.66 -11.18 -4.34
C PRO A 92 -8.43 -11.97 -3.91
N VAL A 93 -7.56 -12.28 -4.87
CA VAL A 93 -6.30 -13.03 -4.67
C VAL A 93 -5.06 -12.14 -4.71
N SER A 94 -5.18 -10.98 -5.35
CA SER A 94 -4.15 -9.93 -5.43
C SER A 94 -4.84 -8.58 -5.58
N TRP A 95 -4.34 -7.52 -4.95
CA TRP A 95 -4.92 -6.17 -5.06
C TRP A 95 -3.90 -5.06 -4.82
N SER A 96 -4.26 -3.85 -5.26
CA SER A 96 -3.56 -2.58 -5.01
C SER A 96 -4.61 -1.48 -4.79
N LEU A 97 -4.36 -0.61 -3.81
CA LEU A 97 -5.16 0.59 -3.53
C LEU A 97 -4.36 1.86 -3.83
N VAL A 98 -5.04 3.00 -3.72
CA VAL A 98 -4.43 4.33 -3.67
C VAL A 98 -4.77 4.95 -2.33
N ASP A 99 -3.79 5.56 -1.66
CA ASP A 99 -4.00 6.31 -0.42
C ASP A 99 -4.36 7.79 -0.69
N PRO A 100 -4.73 8.57 0.35
CA PRO A 100 -5.13 9.96 0.17
C PRO A 100 -4.02 10.89 -0.35
N LEU A 101 -2.76 10.45 -0.38
CA LEU A 101 -1.66 11.19 -0.97
C LEU A 101 -1.51 10.89 -2.47
N GLY A 102 -2.28 9.94 -3.02
CA GLY A 102 -2.15 9.48 -4.41
C GLY A 102 -1.12 8.37 -4.58
N CYS A 103 -0.58 7.82 -3.50
CA CYS A 103 0.42 6.75 -3.54
C CYS A 103 -0.26 5.40 -3.72
N ILE A 104 0.27 4.56 -4.62
CA ILE A 104 -0.13 3.16 -4.70
C ILE A 104 0.33 2.46 -3.42
N SER A 105 -0.64 1.93 -2.69
CA SER A 105 -0.48 1.44 -1.33
C SER A 105 -1.30 0.18 -1.09
N HIS A 106 -1.15 -0.41 0.10
CA HIS A 106 -1.87 -1.62 0.54
C HIS A 106 -1.84 -2.78 -0.46
N GLY A 107 -0.79 -2.85 -1.29
CA GLY A 107 -0.60 -3.92 -2.26
C GLY A 107 -0.38 -5.26 -1.56
N TYR A 108 -1.14 -6.29 -1.96
CA TYR A 108 -1.01 -7.62 -1.36
C TYR A 108 -1.34 -8.71 -2.37
N THR A 109 -0.74 -9.88 -2.18
CA THR A 109 -1.09 -11.11 -2.89
C THR A 109 -1.16 -12.24 -1.87
N VAL A 110 -2.28 -12.97 -1.90
CA VAL A 110 -2.56 -14.10 -1.00
C VAL A 110 -1.44 -15.14 -1.15
N PRO A 111 -0.92 -15.73 -0.04
CA PRO A 111 0.25 -16.61 -0.08
C PRO A 111 0.24 -17.69 -1.15
N ALA A 112 -0.90 -18.37 -1.34
CA ALA A 112 -1.06 -19.43 -2.34
C ALA A 112 -0.91 -18.95 -3.82
N TRP A 113 -1.00 -17.64 -4.04
CA TRP A 113 -0.96 -17.01 -5.37
C TRP A 113 0.32 -16.21 -5.63
N ARG A 114 1.27 -16.22 -4.68
CA ARG A 114 2.54 -15.48 -4.80
C ARG A 114 3.47 -16.12 -5.82
N GLY A 115 4.42 -15.35 -6.33
CA GLY A 115 5.42 -15.81 -7.30
C GLY A 115 4.91 -15.93 -8.75
N GLN A 116 3.62 -15.67 -9.00
CA GLN A 116 2.98 -15.82 -10.31
C GLN A 116 2.87 -14.50 -11.10
N GLY A 117 3.49 -13.41 -10.64
CA GLY A 117 3.43 -12.10 -11.30
C GLY A 117 2.12 -11.33 -11.14
N LEU A 118 1.19 -11.80 -10.29
CA LEU A 118 -0.15 -11.22 -10.14
C LEU A 118 -0.18 -9.76 -9.69
N SER A 119 0.76 -9.36 -8.83
CA SER A 119 0.87 -7.96 -8.41
C SER A 119 1.18 -7.02 -9.58
N GLY A 120 1.92 -7.49 -10.60
CA GLY A 120 2.15 -6.71 -11.81
C GLY A 120 0.86 -6.43 -12.58
N LEU A 121 -0.11 -7.36 -12.56
CA LEU A 121 -1.41 -7.18 -13.21
C LEU A 121 -2.26 -6.11 -12.51
N THR A 122 -2.31 -6.11 -11.18
CA THR A 122 -3.05 -5.10 -10.41
C THR A 122 -2.38 -3.73 -10.50
N LEU A 123 -1.04 -3.67 -10.45
CA LEU A 123 -0.27 -2.45 -10.68
C LEU A 123 -0.49 -1.89 -12.08
N GLY A 124 -0.48 -2.72 -13.12
CA GLY A 124 -0.71 -2.27 -14.49
C GLY A 124 -2.13 -1.77 -14.71
N ALA A 125 -3.14 -2.47 -14.16
CA ALA A 125 -4.53 -2.03 -14.24
C ALA A 125 -4.76 -0.69 -13.53
N LEU A 126 -4.30 -0.57 -12.28
CA LEU A 126 -4.43 0.66 -11.51
C LEU A 126 -3.61 1.81 -12.11
N GLY A 127 -2.38 1.53 -12.53
CA GLY A 127 -1.51 2.54 -13.14
C GLY A 127 -2.07 3.07 -14.46
N ARG A 128 -2.74 2.26 -15.28
CA ARG A 128 -3.46 2.77 -16.47
C ARG A 128 -4.57 3.75 -16.09
N VAL A 129 -5.34 3.46 -15.04
CA VAL A 129 -6.39 4.37 -14.55
C VAL A 129 -5.79 5.68 -14.06
N LEU A 130 -4.70 5.63 -13.29
CA LEU A 130 -4.00 6.82 -12.79
C LEU A 130 -3.41 7.66 -13.93
N HIS A 131 -2.73 7.03 -14.88
CA HIS A 131 -2.16 7.68 -16.05
C HIS A 131 -3.22 8.39 -16.90
N ALA A 132 -4.34 7.72 -17.18
CA ALA A 132 -5.44 8.30 -17.95
C ALA A 132 -6.06 9.53 -17.28
N ARG A 133 -5.92 9.66 -15.96
CA ARG A 133 -6.38 10.81 -15.17
C ARG A 133 -5.30 11.87 -14.94
N GLY A 134 -4.10 11.69 -15.51
CA GLY A 134 -2.97 12.61 -15.35
C GLY A 134 -2.29 12.55 -13.97
N TYR A 135 -2.56 11.52 -13.17
CA TYR A 135 -1.92 11.35 -11.86
C TYR A 135 -0.54 10.67 -11.98
N PRO A 136 0.42 11.02 -11.10
CA PRO A 136 1.68 10.30 -11.01
C PRO A 136 1.45 8.86 -10.55
N ILE A 137 2.30 7.95 -11.02
CA ILE A 137 2.28 6.54 -10.64
C ILE A 137 3.49 6.27 -9.76
N TYR A 138 3.27 6.15 -8.46
CA TYR A 138 4.34 5.94 -7.50
C TYR A 138 3.89 5.10 -6.32
N CYS A 139 4.85 4.50 -5.62
CA CYS A 139 4.61 3.73 -4.41
C CYS A 139 5.82 3.82 -3.46
N GLY A 140 5.59 3.54 -2.18
CA GLY A 140 6.63 3.26 -1.20
C GLY A 140 6.72 1.76 -0.92
N VAL A 141 7.93 1.19 -0.93
CA VAL A 141 8.15 -0.21 -0.51
C VAL A 141 9.22 -0.26 0.58
N LEU A 142 8.97 -1.01 1.65
CA LEU A 142 9.96 -1.20 2.71
C LEU A 142 11.21 -1.91 2.14
N PRO A 143 12.43 -1.51 2.53
CA PRO A 143 13.68 -2.08 2.02
C PRO A 143 13.80 -3.59 2.22
N ASP A 144 13.26 -4.12 3.32
CA ASP A 144 13.26 -5.55 3.66
C ASP A 144 12.21 -6.36 2.87
N ASN A 145 11.19 -5.70 2.30
CA ASN A 145 10.18 -6.31 1.44
C ASN A 145 10.71 -6.54 0.02
N THR A 146 11.76 -7.36 -0.06
CA THR A 146 12.46 -7.76 -1.28
C THR A 146 11.51 -8.32 -2.35
N PRO A 147 10.49 -9.16 -2.02
CA PRO A 147 9.53 -9.64 -3.02
C PRO A 147 8.73 -8.51 -3.68
N SER A 148 8.25 -7.54 -2.89
CA SER A 148 7.51 -6.40 -3.42
C SER A 148 8.41 -5.49 -4.27
N LEU A 149 9.64 -5.21 -3.81
CA LEU A 149 10.62 -4.44 -4.58
C LEU A 149 10.89 -5.08 -5.94
N ARG A 150 11.08 -6.40 -5.98
CA ARG A 150 11.29 -7.14 -7.22
C ARG A 150 10.07 -7.02 -8.15
N ALA A 151 8.87 -7.21 -7.62
CA ALA A 151 7.64 -7.16 -8.40
C ALA A 151 7.37 -5.76 -8.98
N VAL A 152 7.51 -4.72 -8.15
CA VAL A 152 7.30 -3.31 -8.53
C VAL A 152 8.33 -2.88 -9.59
N ARG A 153 9.62 -3.22 -9.41
CA ARG A 153 10.65 -2.96 -10.43
C ARG A 153 10.38 -3.75 -11.72
N ALA A 154 9.95 -5.00 -11.60
CA ALA A 154 9.61 -5.81 -12.77
C ALA A 154 8.45 -5.21 -13.59
N ALA A 155 7.52 -4.52 -12.93
CA ALA A 155 6.41 -3.81 -13.57
C ALA A 155 6.80 -2.45 -14.20
N GLY A 156 8.06 -2.01 -14.06
CA GLY A 156 8.57 -0.78 -14.69
C GLY A 156 8.68 0.44 -13.77
N PHE A 157 8.69 0.24 -12.45
CA PHE A 157 8.97 1.32 -11.49
C PHE A 157 10.47 1.48 -11.25
N LEU A 158 10.92 2.72 -11.19
CA LEU A 158 12.30 3.11 -10.98
C LEU A 158 12.48 3.64 -9.55
N PRO A 159 13.51 3.17 -8.80
CA PRO A 159 13.80 3.70 -7.48
C PRO A 159 14.15 5.20 -7.59
N GLN A 160 13.67 5.98 -6.64
CA GLN A 160 13.96 7.39 -6.51
C GLN A 160 15.02 7.62 -5.43
N PRO A 161 15.82 8.71 -5.51
CA PRO A 161 16.80 9.03 -4.47
C PRO A 161 16.17 9.39 -3.12
N SER A 162 14.86 9.64 -3.10
CA SER A 162 14.11 10.02 -1.91
C SER A 162 13.64 8.82 -1.08
N THR A 163 13.58 9.00 0.24
CA THR A 163 12.93 8.06 1.17
C THR A 163 11.59 8.65 1.61
N LEU A 164 10.54 7.83 1.68
CA LEU A 164 9.27 8.20 2.30
C LEU A 164 9.25 7.65 3.72
N TYR A 165 9.32 8.53 4.72
CA TYR A 165 9.22 8.12 6.12
C TYR A 165 7.77 8.11 6.56
N MET A 166 7.30 6.95 7.04
CA MET A 166 6.10 6.88 7.87
C MET A 166 6.53 6.78 9.32
N LEU A 167 6.04 7.72 10.13
CA LEU A 167 6.31 7.83 11.55
C LEU A 167 5.04 7.45 12.31
N VAL A 168 5.10 6.35 13.07
CA VAL A 168 3.98 5.87 13.87
C VAL A 168 4.30 6.11 15.33
N VAL A 169 3.68 7.14 15.91
CA VAL A 169 3.75 7.42 17.34
C VAL A 169 2.60 6.70 18.02
N THR A 170 2.92 5.90 19.03
CA THR A 170 1.91 5.26 19.87
C THR A 170 1.68 6.15 21.09
N PRO A 171 0.47 6.67 21.32
CA PRO A 171 0.17 7.42 22.53
C PRO A 171 0.50 6.55 23.75
N GLY A 172 1.15 7.13 24.76
CA GLY A 172 1.28 6.47 26.05
C GLY A 172 -0.11 6.19 26.63
N THR A 173 -0.28 5.08 27.35
CA THR A 173 -1.50 4.82 28.10
C THR A 173 -1.61 5.85 29.23
N THR A 174 -2.25 6.98 28.98
CA THR A 174 -2.72 7.85 30.05
C THR A 174 -3.93 7.13 30.67
N PRO A 175 -3.94 6.78 31.97
CA PRO A 175 -5.15 6.24 32.57
C PRO A 175 -6.26 7.28 32.41
N ALA A 176 -7.45 6.83 32.00
CA ALA A 176 -8.62 7.69 31.96
C ALA A 176 -8.79 8.38 33.32
N PRO A 177 -9.14 9.68 33.37
CA PRO A 177 -9.46 10.31 34.64
C PRO A 177 -10.58 9.49 35.29
N ARG A 178 -10.34 9.04 36.53
CA ARG A 178 -11.38 8.41 37.34
C ARG A 178 -12.49 9.45 37.51
N GLN A 179 -13.66 9.17 36.92
CA GLN A 179 -14.90 9.86 37.26
C GLN A 179 -15.37 9.39 38.64
#